data_AF-A0A9E5HZT2-F1
#
_entry.id   AF-A0A9E5HZT2-F1
#
_cell.length_a   1.000
_cell.length_b   1.000
_cell.length_c   1.000
_cell.angle_alpha   90.00
_cell.angle_beta   90.00
_cell.angle_gamma   90.00
#
_symmetry.space_group_name_H-M   'P 1'
#
loop_
_entity.id
_entity.type
_entity.pdbx_description
1 polymer ?
#
loop_
_entity_poly.entity_id
_entity_poly.type
_entity_poly.pdbx_seq_one_letter_code
_entity_poly.pdbx_strand_id
1 'polypeptide(L)'
;MGFQADKWKADRKKAKPNTKETFVDASAYDATVLLCLASIHSKSTKAAALAKSLRAVSGSNGGKVIPWTKLGDAIKAAAAGQNFTYQGAWTTAKFDAAGDTSGALFQIYNVGSDGKITSDAKNDIKF
;
A
#
# COMPACT_ATOMS: atom_id res chain seq x y z
N MET A 1 -14.94 4.98 2.69
CA MET A 1 -14.10 3.77 2.78
C MET A 1 -12.66 4.23 2.83
N GLY A 2 -12.04 4.20 4.00
CA GLY A 2 -10.64 4.61 4.20
C GLY A 2 -9.78 3.45 4.68
N PHE A 3 -8.49 3.70 4.87
CA PHE A 3 -7.54 2.76 5.45
C PHE A 3 -8.05 2.25 6.80
N GLN A 4 -8.10 0.92 6.98
CA GLN A 4 -8.60 0.30 8.20
C GLN A 4 -7.46 0.09 9.21
N ALA A 5 -6.86 1.18 9.68
CA ALA A 5 -5.66 1.14 10.53
C ALA A 5 -5.86 0.31 11.82
N ASP A 6 -7.00 0.42 12.48
CA ASP A 6 -7.29 -0.37 13.69
C ASP A 6 -7.41 -1.86 13.40
N LYS A 7 -8.00 -2.21 12.24
CA LYS A 7 -8.08 -3.61 11.80
C LYS A 7 -6.70 -4.16 11.46
N TRP A 8 -5.86 -3.38 10.78
CA TRP A 8 -4.49 -3.77 10.50
C TRP A 8 -3.73 -4.06 11.80
N LYS A 9 -3.76 -3.13 12.77
CA LYS A 9 -3.12 -3.30 14.09
C LYS A 9 -3.59 -4.59 14.79
N ALA A 10 -4.90 -4.83 14.79
CA ALA A 10 -5.50 -6.03 15.40
C ALA A 10 -5.04 -7.32 14.69
N ASP A 11 -5.13 -7.39 13.36
CA ASP A 11 -4.77 -8.57 12.59
C ASP A 11 -3.25 -8.84 12.64
N ARG A 12 -2.43 -7.79 12.57
CA ARG A 12 -0.97 -7.87 12.67
C ARG A 12 -0.54 -8.35 14.05
N LYS A 13 -1.12 -7.80 15.13
CA LYS A 13 -0.85 -8.27 16.50
C LYS A 13 -1.27 -9.74 16.67
N LYS A 14 -2.41 -10.14 16.12
CA LYS A 14 -2.84 -11.54 16.15
C LYS A 14 -1.87 -12.46 15.40
N ALA A 15 -1.34 -12.04 14.25
CA ALA A 15 -0.40 -12.81 13.44
C ALA A 15 1.02 -12.87 14.03
N LYS A 16 1.46 -11.79 14.70
CA LYS A 16 2.80 -11.63 15.28
C LYS A 16 2.71 -11.06 16.70
N PRO A 17 2.22 -11.85 17.69
CA PRO A 17 1.91 -11.34 19.03
C PRO A 17 3.13 -10.86 19.81
N ASN A 18 4.32 -11.40 19.51
CA ASN A 18 5.55 -11.13 20.25
C ASN A 18 6.46 -10.10 19.56
N THR A 19 6.00 -9.48 18.47
CA THR A 19 6.77 -8.48 17.73
C THR A 19 6.16 -7.11 17.96
N LYS A 20 6.95 -6.06 18.13
CA LYS A 20 6.45 -4.68 18.15
C LYS A 20 6.16 -4.22 16.71
N GLU A 21 5.02 -3.59 16.47
CA GLU A 21 4.71 -2.99 15.17
C GLU A 21 5.64 -1.82 14.87
N THR A 22 6.11 -1.76 13.64
CA THR A 22 6.88 -0.63 13.11
C THR A 22 6.05 0.12 12.07
N PHE A 23 6.43 1.36 11.79
CA PHE A 23 5.75 2.17 10.78
C PHE A 23 5.88 1.59 9.36
N VAL A 24 6.84 0.70 9.11
CA VAL A 24 7.03 0.07 7.78
C VAL A 24 6.25 -1.22 7.58
N ASP A 25 5.68 -1.80 8.64
CA ASP A 25 5.03 -3.13 8.56
C ASP A 25 3.87 -3.12 7.55
N ALA A 26 2.99 -2.12 7.64
CA ALA A 26 1.82 -2.00 6.76
C ALA A 26 2.23 -1.66 5.31
N SER A 27 3.18 -0.75 5.12
CA SER A 27 3.67 -0.39 3.79
C SER A 27 4.42 -1.54 3.11
N ALA A 28 5.19 -2.33 3.86
CA ALA A 28 5.89 -3.50 3.33
C ALA A 28 4.91 -4.61 2.93
N TYR A 29 3.84 -4.79 3.72
CA TYR A 29 2.74 -5.69 3.36
C TYR A 29 2.07 -5.26 2.05
N ASP A 30 1.68 -3.99 1.94
CA ASP A 30 1.05 -3.45 0.74
C ASP A 30 1.94 -3.62 -0.51
N ALA A 31 3.24 -3.30 -0.39
CA ALA A 31 4.21 -3.46 -1.47
C ALA A 31 4.34 -4.93 -1.92
N THR A 32 4.40 -5.86 -0.96
CA THR A 32 4.49 -7.30 -1.24
C THR A 32 3.23 -7.80 -1.95
N VAL A 33 2.05 -7.44 -1.44
CA VAL A 33 0.77 -7.82 -2.05
C VAL A 33 0.65 -7.28 -3.48
N LEU A 34 0.98 -6.01 -3.69
CA LEU A 34 0.94 -5.40 -5.03
C LEU A 34 1.86 -6.12 -6.03
N LEU A 35 3.08 -6.48 -5.61
CA LEU A 35 4.00 -7.26 -6.45
C LEU A 35 3.42 -8.63 -6.82
N CYS A 36 2.82 -9.34 -5.86
CA CYS A 36 2.15 -10.61 -6.11
C CYS A 36 0.98 -10.45 -7.08
N LEU A 37 0.11 -9.46 -6.86
CA LEU A 37 -1.03 -9.18 -7.74
C LEU A 37 -0.60 -8.82 -9.16
N ALA A 38 0.44 -8.00 -9.31
CA ALA A 38 1.00 -7.66 -10.62
C ALA A 38 1.59 -8.89 -11.34
N SER A 39 2.24 -9.79 -10.60
CA SER A 39 2.77 -11.05 -11.13
C SER A 39 1.65 -11.97 -11.61
N ILE A 40 0.58 -12.10 -10.83
CA ILE A 40 -0.61 -12.88 -11.19
C ILE A 40 -1.30 -12.28 -12.43
N HIS A 41 -1.48 -10.95 -12.46
CA HIS A 41 -2.11 -10.25 -13.58
C HIS A 41 -1.33 -10.39 -14.88
N SER A 42 -0.01 -10.20 -14.83
CA SER A 42 0.85 -10.30 -16.02
C SER A 42 1.17 -11.74 -16.41
N LYS A 43 0.89 -12.72 -15.53
CA LYS A 43 1.38 -14.11 -15.65
C LYS A 43 2.89 -14.16 -15.89
N SER A 44 3.63 -13.25 -15.25
CA SER A 44 5.04 -13.02 -15.52
C SER A 44 5.76 -12.49 -14.29
N THR A 45 7.06 -12.72 -14.23
CA THR A 45 7.98 -12.15 -13.24
C THR A 45 9.02 -11.22 -13.89
N LYS A 46 8.84 -10.89 -15.18
CA LYS A 46 9.74 -9.98 -15.91
C LYS A 46 9.44 -8.53 -15.54
N ALA A 47 10.48 -7.75 -15.25
CA ALA A 47 10.36 -6.37 -14.77
C ALA A 47 9.43 -5.49 -15.60
N ALA A 48 9.55 -5.50 -16.94
CA ALA A 48 8.71 -4.69 -17.82
C ALA A 48 7.21 -5.07 -17.74
N ALA A 49 6.91 -6.37 -17.60
CA ALA A 49 5.54 -6.84 -17.45
C ALA A 49 4.97 -6.46 -16.07
N LEU A 50 5.78 -6.59 -15.02
CA LEU A 50 5.41 -6.20 -13.66
C LEU A 50 5.13 -4.69 -13.56
N ALA A 51 5.98 -3.83 -14.15
CA ALA A 51 5.78 -2.38 -14.14
C ALA A 51 4.44 -1.98 -14.78
N LYS A 52 4.09 -2.58 -15.92
CA LYS A 52 2.79 -2.36 -16.56
C LYS A 52 1.62 -2.85 -15.69
N SER A 53 1.75 -4.04 -15.10
CA SER A 53 0.69 -4.62 -14.28
C SER A 53 0.54 -3.97 -12.91
N LEU A 54 1.59 -3.41 -12.32
CA LEU A 54 1.50 -2.62 -11.08
C LEU A 54 0.52 -1.45 -11.25
N ARG A 55 0.57 -0.75 -12.37
CA ARG A 55 -0.38 0.32 -12.71
C ARG A 55 -1.81 -0.19 -12.90
N ALA A 56 -1.99 -1.41 -13.41
CA ALA A 56 -3.29 -2.02 -13.62
C ALA A 56 -3.98 -2.43 -12.30
N VAL A 57 -3.21 -2.93 -11.32
CA VAL A 57 -3.74 -3.46 -10.04
C VAL A 57 -3.72 -2.44 -8.89
N SER A 58 -3.00 -1.32 -9.05
CA SER A 58 -2.93 -0.24 -8.04
C SER A 58 -4.00 0.83 -8.20
N GLY A 59 -4.75 0.82 -9.31
CA GLY A 59 -5.79 1.80 -9.59
C GLY A 59 -5.34 3.01 -10.42
N SER A 60 -4.11 3.03 -10.94
CA SER A 60 -3.67 4.07 -11.89
C SER A 60 -4.47 4.05 -13.19
N ASN A 61 -4.97 2.87 -13.57
CA ASN A 61 -5.82 2.69 -14.75
C ASN A 61 -7.32 2.56 -14.38
N GLY A 62 -7.70 3.02 -13.17
CA GLY A 62 -9.06 2.89 -12.66
C GLY A 62 -9.45 1.45 -12.26
N GLY A 63 -10.76 1.21 -12.16
CA GLY A 63 -11.33 -0.08 -11.77
C GLY A 63 -11.82 -0.12 -10.32
N LYS A 64 -12.54 -1.20 -9.97
CA LYS A 64 -13.18 -1.37 -8.67
C LYS A 64 -12.14 -1.31 -7.53
N VAL A 65 -12.49 -0.64 -6.43
CA VAL A 65 -11.69 -0.66 -5.20
C VAL A 65 -11.87 -2.00 -4.49
N ILE A 66 -10.77 -2.70 -4.24
CA ILE A 66 -10.75 -3.97 -3.50
C ILE A 66 -9.85 -3.79 -2.28
N PRO A 67 -10.39 -3.88 -1.04
CA PRO A 67 -9.60 -3.71 0.17
C PRO A 67 -8.70 -4.91 0.43
N TRP A 68 -7.59 -4.68 1.13
CA TRP A 68 -6.66 -5.73 1.57
C TRP A 68 -7.33 -6.84 2.38
N THR A 69 -8.47 -6.56 3.02
CA THR A 69 -9.27 -7.57 3.75
C THR A 69 -10.01 -8.55 2.83
N LYS A 70 -9.96 -8.33 1.51
CA LYS A 70 -10.59 -9.14 0.46
C LYS A 70 -9.56 -9.62 -0.58
N LEU A 71 -8.36 -10.04 -0.14
CA LEU A 71 -7.31 -10.51 -1.05
C LEU A 71 -7.76 -11.62 -2.01
N GLY A 72 -8.65 -12.52 -1.58
CA GLY A 72 -9.19 -13.56 -2.46
C GLY A 72 -9.89 -12.99 -3.70
N ASP A 73 -10.59 -11.86 -3.57
CA ASP A 73 -11.24 -11.19 -4.69
C ASP A 73 -10.22 -10.46 -5.56
N ALA A 74 -9.20 -9.84 -4.96
CA ALA A 74 -8.11 -9.19 -5.69
C ALA A 74 -7.29 -10.20 -6.53
N ILE A 75 -7.01 -11.38 -5.97
CA ILE A 75 -6.31 -12.47 -6.66
C ILE A 75 -7.13 -12.96 -7.86
N LYS A 76 -8.44 -13.15 -7.69
CA LYS A 76 -9.34 -13.55 -8.80
C LYS A 76 -9.39 -12.49 -9.90
N ALA A 77 -9.52 -11.21 -9.53
CA ALA A 77 -9.52 -10.11 -10.48
C ALA A 77 -8.19 -10.01 -11.25
N ALA A 78 -7.06 -10.13 -10.54
CA ALA A 78 -5.74 -10.17 -11.15
C ALA A 78 -5.61 -11.35 -12.12
N ALA A 79 -5.98 -12.56 -11.71
CA ALA A 79 -5.89 -13.75 -12.57
C ALA A 79 -6.76 -13.64 -13.84
N ALA A 80 -7.87 -12.91 -13.76
CA ALA A 80 -8.73 -12.56 -14.89
C ALA A 80 -8.18 -11.43 -15.77
N GLY A 81 -7.02 -10.84 -15.44
CA GLY A 81 -6.40 -9.73 -16.18
C GLY A 81 -7.18 -8.41 -16.06
N GLN A 82 -7.95 -8.23 -14.98
CA GLN A 82 -8.75 -7.03 -14.77
C GLN A 82 -7.93 -5.90 -14.15
N ASN A 83 -8.24 -4.67 -14.55
CA ASN A 83 -7.80 -3.47 -13.84
C ASN A 83 -8.64 -3.27 -12.57
N PHE A 84 -7.98 -2.98 -11.45
CA PHE A 84 -8.64 -2.67 -10.19
C PHE A 84 -7.77 -1.77 -9.32
N THR A 85 -8.36 -1.22 -8.27
CA THR A 85 -7.65 -0.41 -7.27
C THR A 85 -7.46 -1.24 -6.01
N TYR A 86 -6.25 -1.77 -5.78
CA TYR A 86 -5.89 -2.34 -4.49
C TYR A 86 -5.86 -1.25 -3.42
N GLN A 87 -6.73 -1.39 -2.43
CA GLN A 87 -6.80 -0.51 -1.26
C GLN A 87 -6.07 -1.19 -0.11
N GLY A 88 -4.82 -0.79 0.10
CA GLY A 88 -3.91 -1.38 1.07
C GLY A 88 -4.28 -1.11 2.53
N ALA A 89 -3.53 -1.74 3.43
CA ALA A 89 -3.60 -1.50 4.86
C ALA A 89 -3.08 -0.10 5.23
N TRP A 90 -2.08 0.39 4.50
CA TRP A 90 -1.48 1.71 4.68
C TRP A 90 -1.84 2.69 3.58
N THR A 91 -1.75 2.26 2.31
CA THR A 91 -1.85 3.19 1.17
C THR A 91 -2.61 2.62 -0.03
N THR A 92 -3.06 3.52 -0.89
CA THR A 92 -3.53 3.22 -2.24
C THR A 92 -2.43 3.70 -3.18
N ALA A 93 -1.43 2.85 -3.38
CA ALA A 93 -0.20 3.20 -4.09
C ALA A 93 -0.41 3.26 -5.62
N LYS A 94 -1.17 4.23 -6.13
CA LYS A 94 -1.31 4.42 -7.58
C LYS A 94 0.01 4.89 -8.15
N PHE A 95 0.58 4.11 -9.05
CA PHE A 95 1.84 4.43 -9.72
C PHE A 95 1.62 5.37 -10.91
N ASP A 96 2.38 6.46 -10.97
CA ASP A 96 2.45 7.33 -12.14
C ASP A 96 3.36 6.75 -13.24
N ALA A 97 3.64 7.54 -14.29
CA ALA A 97 4.45 7.10 -15.44
C ALA A 97 5.92 6.88 -15.10
N ALA A 98 6.45 7.62 -14.13
CA ALA A 98 7.80 7.43 -13.62
C ALA A 98 7.90 6.23 -12.66
N GLY A 99 6.76 5.78 -12.12
CA GLY A 99 6.71 4.71 -11.12
C GLY A 99 6.65 5.26 -9.69
N ASP A 100 6.35 6.54 -9.53
CA ASP A 100 6.14 7.16 -8.23
C ASP A 100 4.70 6.89 -7.76
N THR A 101 4.54 6.67 -6.45
CA THR A 101 3.23 6.37 -5.87
C THR A 101 2.52 7.64 -5.41
N SER A 102 1.22 7.76 -5.71
CA SER A 102 0.36 8.79 -5.15
C SER A 102 0.07 8.51 -3.68
N GLY A 103 -0.12 9.56 -2.87
CA GLY A 103 -0.63 9.43 -1.50
C GLY A 103 0.44 9.27 -0.43
N ALA A 104 1.64 9.81 -0.65
CA ALA A 104 2.60 9.98 0.43
C ALA A 104 2.05 10.97 1.46
N LEU A 105 1.84 10.48 2.69
CA LEU A 105 1.64 11.32 3.87
C LEU A 105 3.03 11.74 4.35
N PHE A 106 3.29 13.04 4.40
CA PHE A 106 4.56 13.53 4.91
C PHE A 106 4.37 14.02 6.34
N GLN A 107 5.04 13.34 7.27
CA GLN A 107 5.10 13.77 8.65
C GLN A 107 6.10 14.91 8.80
N ILE A 108 5.69 16.00 9.44
CA ILE A 108 6.58 17.12 9.71
C ILE A 108 7.26 16.92 11.05
N TYR A 109 8.59 16.92 11.02
CA TYR A 109 9.44 16.78 12.19
C TYR A 109 10.13 18.10 12.52
N ASN A 110 10.08 18.49 13.79
CA ASN A 110 10.84 19.60 14.33
C ASN A 110 12.04 19.07 15.12
N VAL A 111 13.21 19.64 14.87
CA VAL A 111 14.44 19.36 15.61
C VAL A 111 14.68 20.51 16.59
N GLY A 112 14.56 20.23 17.88
CA GLY A 112 14.84 21.19 18.94
C GLY A 112 16.32 21.55 19.01
N SER A 113 16.66 22.66 19.68
CA SER A 113 18.05 23.06 19.96
C SER A 113 18.82 22.03 20.81
N ASP A 114 18.10 21.14 21.49
CA ASP A 114 18.63 20.00 22.24
C ASP A 114 18.77 18.72 21.37
N GLY A 115 18.51 18.82 20.06
CA GLY A 115 18.54 17.71 19.12
C GLY A 115 17.33 16.79 19.19
N LYS A 116 16.31 17.05 20.03
CA LYS A 116 15.12 16.20 20.10
C LYS A 116 14.22 16.38 18.90
N ILE A 117 13.78 15.26 18.35
CA ILE A 117 12.81 15.21 17.26
C ILE A 117 11.40 15.16 17.86
N THR A 118 10.55 16.09 17.44
CA THR A 118 9.12 16.12 17.77
C THR A 118 8.28 16.21 16.50
N SER A 119 7.02 15.79 16.58
CA SER A 119 6.08 15.91 15.47
C SER A 119 4.68 16.13 16.03
N ASP A 120 3.85 16.90 15.31
CA ASP A 120 2.42 17.03 15.57
C ASP A 120 1.69 16.67 14.28
N ALA A 121 0.79 15.67 14.35
CA ALA A 121 0.02 15.20 13.21
C ALA A 121 -0.87 16.29 12.58
N LYS A 122 -1.12 17.39 13.29
CA LYS A 122 -1.80 18.58 12.74
C LYS A 122 -0.97 19.33 11.69
N ASN A 123 0.36 19.19 11.76
CA ASN A 123 1.30 19.83 10.83
C ASN A 123 1.64 18.95 9.63
N ASP A 124 1.21 17.68 9.63
CA ASP A 124 1.50 16.74 8.56
C ASP A 124 0.85 17.17 7.24
N ILE A 125 1.60 17.03 6.16
CA ILE A 125 1.14 17.38 4.81
C ILE A 125 0.39 16.19 4.23
N LYS A 126 -0.84 16.45 3.78
CA LYS A 126 -1.73 15.49 3.12
C LYS A 126 -2.10 16.06 1.75
N PHE A 127 -1.83 15.30 0.69
CA PHE A 127 -2.18 15.63 -0.69
C PHE A 127 -3.48 14.95 -1.11
#